data_AF-A0A1N6S9V3-F1
#
_entry.id   AF-A0A1N6S9V3-F1
#
_cell.length_a   1.000
_cell.length_b   1.000
_cell.length_c   1.000
_cell.angle_alpha   90.00
_cell.angle_beta   90.00
_cell.angle_gamma   90.00
#
_symmetry.space_group_name_H-M   'P 1'
#
loop_
_entity.id
_entity.type
_entity.pdbx_description
1 polymer ?
#
loop_
_entity_poly.entity_id
_entity_poly.type
_entity_poly.pdbx_seq_one_letter_code
_entity_poly.pdbx_strand_id
1 'polypeptide(L)'
;MKIISVFRSSRKDEMYLYVDKREQLERVPEALLEMFGQAEHVMDMPLKADRKLARVKDTQKLLDEVEEKGYYLQMPPQKEEYMLDLFRNRPETGVR
;
A
#
# COMPACT_ATOMS: atom_id res chain seq x y z
N MET A 1 -7.24 -14.10 15.03
CA MET A 1 -6.04 -13.23 15.13
C MET A 1 -4.95 -13.90 14.34
N LYS A 2 -4.39 -13.23 13.32
CA LYS A 2 -3.32 -13.77 12.46
C LYS A 2 -2.08 -12.88 12.56
N ILE A 3 -0.92 -13.42 12.23
CA ILE A 3 0.31 -12.63 12.12
C ILE A 3 0.51 -12.33 10.64
N ILE A 4 0.51 -11.05 10.30
CA ILE A 4 0.66 -10.58 8.93
C ILE A 4 2.08 -10.06 8.74
N SER A 5 2.74 -10.53 7.69
CA SER A 5 4.02 -10.00 7.24
C SER A 5 3.76 -8.92 6.21
N VAL A 6 4.44 -7.79 6.36
CA VAL A 6 4.37 -6.67 5.41
C VAL A 6 5.66 -6.61 4.61
N PHE A 7 5.53 -6.61 3.29
CA PHE A 7 6.64 -6.43 2.36
C PHE A 7 6.46 -5.12 1.61
N ARG A 8 7.55 -4.40 1.36
CA ARG A 8 7.58 -3.21 0.50
C ARG A 8 8.23 -3.56 -0.83
N SER A 9 7.77 -2.91 -1.90
CA SER A 9 8.42 -3.02 -3.20
C SER A 9 9.71 -2.20 -3.20
N SER A 10 10.78 -2.76 -3.76
CA SER A 10 12.00 -2.02 -4.06
C SER A 10 11.90 -1.21 -5.37
N ARG A 11 10.89 -1.51 -6.22
CA ARG A 11 10.66 -0.83 -7.51
C ARG A 11 9.70 0.35 -7.44
N LYS A 12 8.64 0.23 -6.63
CA LYS A 12 7.61 1.27 -6.49
C LYS A 12 7.53 1.72 -5.04
N ASP A 13 7.83 3.00 -4.83
CA ASP A 13 7.65 3.62 -3.53
C ASP A 13 6.17 3.58 -3.10
N GLU A 14 5.95 3.38 -1.80
CA GLU A 14 4.63 3.26 -1.19
C GLU A 14 3.74 2.09 -1.67
N MET A 15 4.30 1.09 -2.36
CA MET A 15 3.61 -0.17 -2.69
C MET A 15 3.91 -1.26 -1.66
N TYR A 16 2.86 -1.86 -1.09
CA TYR A 16 2.99 -2.86 -0.02
C TYR A 16 2.21 -4.14 -0.30
N LEU A 17 2.79 -5.27 0.10
CA LEU A 17 2.16 -6.58 0.11
C LEU A 17 1.96 -7.04 1.55
N TYR A 18 0.76 -7.52 1.84
CA TYR A 18 0.40 -8.09 3.13
C TYR A 18 0.08 -9.57 2.91
N VAL A 19 0.72 -10.44 3.67
CA VAL A 19 0.59 -11.90 3.55
C VAL A 19 0.58 -12.56 4.92
N ASP A 20 0.05 -13.78 5.01
CA ASP A 20 0.14 -14.55 6.26
C ASP A 20 1.61 -14.88 6.55
N LYS A 21 2.03 -14.75 7.81
CA LYS A 21 3.42 -15.03 8.22
C LYS A 21 3.86 -16.46 7.91
N ARG A 22 2.92 -17.42 7.92
CA ARG A 22 3.23 -18.83 7.66
C ARG A 22 3.45 -19.10 6.18
N GLU A 23 2.64 -18.48 5.33
CA GLU A 23 2.65 -18.69 3.87
C GLU A 23 3.58 -17.72 3.14
N GLN A 24 3.95 -16.60 3.75
CA GLN A 24 4.86 -15.59 3.19
C GLN A 24 4.46 -15.22 1.75
N LEU A 25 5.38 -15.34 0.78
CA LEU A 25 5.11 -14.99 -0.62
C LEU A 25 4.67 -16.19 -1.47
N GLU A 26 4.44 -17.36 -0.87
CA GLU A 26 4.19 -18.61 -1.62
C GLU A 26 2.89 -18.58 -2.44
N ARG A 27 1.88 -17.85 -1.95
CA ARG A 27 0.58 -17.70 -2.64
C ARG A 27 0.50 -16.46 -3.52
N VAL A 28 1.59 -15.69 -3.62
CA VAL A 28 1.63 -14.50 -4.47
C VAL A 28 1.97 -14.93 -5.90
N PRO A 29 1.17 -14.57 -6.90
CA PRO A 29 1.44 -14.94 -8.29
C PRO A 29 2.75 -14.32 -8.78
N GLU A 30 3.54 -15.08 -9.55
CA GLU A 30 4.83 -14.63 -10.08
C GLU A 30 4.74 -13.31 -10.84
N ALA A 31 3.72 -13.13 -11.68
CA ALA A 31 3.51 -11.88 -12.40
C ALA A 31 3.42 -10.65 -11.46
N LEU A 32 2.83 -10.83 -10.26
CA LEU A 32 2.76 -9.76 -9.28
C LEU A 32 4.11 -9.56 -8.60
N LEU A 33 4.84 -10.62 -8.27
CA LEU A 33 6.21 -10.53 -7.74
C LEU A 33 7.17 -9.86 -8.72
N GLU A 34 7.06 -10.14 -10.03
CA GLU A 34 7.86 -9.49 -11.07
C GLU A 34 7.58 -7.98 -11.14
N MET A 35 6.32 -7.59 -11.04
CA MET A 35 5.93 -6.17 -10.94
C MET A 35 6.41 -5.53 -9.65
N PHE A 36 6.35 -6.28 -8.54
CA PHE A 36 6.78 -5.84 -7.21
C PHE A 36 8.30 -5.74 -7.10
N GLY A 37 9.04 -6.49 -7.92
CA GLY A 37 10.49 -6.61 -7.87
C GLY A 37 10.94 -7.32 -6.60
N GLN A 38 12.06 -6.87 -6.03
CA GLN A 38 12.54 -7.40 -4.76
C GLN A 38 11.58 -7.00 -3.64
N ALA A 39 10.92 -8.00 -3.05
CA ALA A 39 10.06 -7.81 -1.89
C ALA A 39 10.92 -7.70 -0.64
N GLU A 40 10.99 -6.52 -0.05
CA GLU A 40 11.74 -6.28 1.19
C GLU A 40 10.80 -6.43 2.39
N HIS A 41 11.13 -7.33 3.30
CA HIS A 41 10.37 -7.49 4.54
C HIS A 41 10.49 -6.24 5.40
N VAL A 42 9.34 -5.66 5.77
CA VAL A 42 9.26 -4.43 6.57
C VAL A 42 9.06 -4.77 8.03
N MET A 43 8.02 -5.55 8.33
CA MET A 43 7.66 -5.91 9.69
C MET A 43 6.68 -7.07 9.72
N ASP A 44 6.63 -7.74 10.87
CA ASP A 44 5.59 -8.70 11.24
C ASP A 44 4.70 -8.07 12.29
N MET A 45 3.38 -8.17 12.11
CA MET A 45 2.46 -7.64 13.10
C MET A 45 1.27 -8.58 13.36
N PRO A 46 0.86 -8.75 14.63
CA PRO A 46 -0.42 -9.37 14.91
C PRO A 46 -1.54 -8.45 14.44
N LEU A 47 -2.41 -8.98 13.58
CA LEU A 47 -3.56 -8.26 13.04
C LEU A 47 -4.86 -8.91 13.54
N LYS A 48 -5.73 -8.05 14.09
CA LYS A 48 -7.11 -8.37 14.45
C LYS A 48 -8.03 -7.54 13.55
N ALA A 49 -9.23 -8.05 13.27
CA ALA A 49 -10.20 -7.39 12.39
C ALA A 49 -10.54 -5.94 12.82
N ASP A 50 -10.48 -5.66 14.13
CA ASP A 50 -10.82 -4.36 14.72
C ASP A 50 -9.65 -3.34 14.69
N ARG A 51 -8.46 -3.75 14.26
CA ARG A 51 -7.26 -2.90 14.30
C ARG A 51 -7.23 -1.98 13.08
N LYS A 52 -7.26 -0.65 13.29
CA LYS A 52 -7.05 0.31 12.20
C LYS A 52 -5.57 0.43 11.82
N LEU A 53 -5.29 0.34 10.53
CA LEU A 53 -3.97 0.60 9.95
C LEU A 53 -3.99 1.97 9.27
N ALA A 54 -2.90 2.74 9.39
CA ALA A 54 -2.82 4.08 8.78
C ALA A 54 -2.88 4.05 7.25
N ARG A 55 -2.40 2.96 6.65
CA ARG A 55 -2.27 2.79 5.21
C ARG A 55 -3.43 1.97 4.61
N VAL A 56 -4.11 1.13 5.38
CA VAL A 56 -5.19 0.26 4.88
C VAL A 56 -6.52 0.75 5.43
N LYS A 57 -7.41 1.20 4.54
CA LYS A 57 -8.73 1.73 4.92
C LYS A 57 -9.64 0.66 5.52
N ASP A 58 -9.53 -0.58 5.05
CA ASP A 58 -10.40 -1.68 5.44
C ASP A 58 -9.60 -2.93 5.82
N THR A 59 -9.46 -3.14 7.13
CA THR A 59 -8.66 -4.26 7.67
C THR A 59 -9.41 -5.58 7.58
N GLN A 60 -10.75 -5.56 7.57
CA GLN A 60 -11.55 -6.75 7.29
C GLN A 60 -11.28 -7.25 5.89
N LYS A 61 -11.36 -6.38 4.89
CA LYS A 61 -11.05 -6.73 3.50
C LYS A 61 -9.63 -7.29 3.33
N LEU A 62 -8.64 -6.70 4.00
CA LEU A 62 -7.29 -7.23 3.98
C LEU A 62 -7.22 -8.66 4.51
N LEU A 63 -7.84 -8.93 5.67
CA LEU A 63 -7.83 -10.27 6.27
C LEU A 63 -8.56 -11.29 5.38
N ASP A 64 -9.66 -10.89 4.77
CA ASP A 64 -10.47 -11.69 3.84
C ASP A 64 -9.67 -12.05 2.57
N GLU A 65 -9.05 -11.05 1.93
CA GLU A 65 -8.22 -11.30 0.74
C GLU A 65 -6.96 -12.12 1.05
N VAL A 66 -6.33 -11.92 2.22
CA VAL A 66 -5.21 -12.77 2.64
C VAL A 66 -5.68 -14.21 2.89
N GLU A 67 -6.89 -14.42 3.38
CA GLU A 67 -7.43 -15.78 3.60
C GLU A 67 -7.81 -16.47 2.28
N GLU A 68 -8.54 -15.77 1.41
CA GLU A 68 -8.99 -16.32 0.13
C GLU A 68 -7.85 -16.46 -0.88
N LYS A 69 -7.13 -15.37 -1.14
CA LYS A 69 -6.11 -15.27 -2.20
C LYS A 69 -4.70 -15.59 -1.71
N GLY A 70 -4.45 -15.49 -0.40
CA GLY A 70 -3.12 -15.62 0.19
C GLY A 70 -2.32 -14.32 0.27
N TYR A 71 -2.84 -13.21 -0.28
CA TYR A 71 -2.17 -11.91 -0.26
C TYR A 71 -3.15 -10.75 -0.41
N TYR A 72 -2.74 -9.57 0.07
CA TYR A 72 -3.41 -8.29 -0.16
C TYR A 72 -2.41 -7.27 -0.67
N LEU A 73 -2.72 -6.66 -1.82
CA LEU A 73 -1.88 -5.64 -2.44
C LEU A 73 -2.41 -4.25 -2.13
N GLN A 74 -1.57 -3.43 -1.51
CA GLN A 74 -1.78 -2.00 -1.39
C GLN A 74 -1.01 -1.27 -2.48
N MET A 75 -1.75 -0.58 -3.35
CA MET A 75 -1.16 0.35 -4.31
C MET A 75 -0.84 1.69 -3.63
N PRO A 76 0.22 2.39 -4.07
CA PRO A 76 0.48 3.76 -3.64
C PRO A 76 -0.74 4.63 -4.00
N PRO A 77 -1.11 5.61 -3.15
CA PRO A 77 -2.13 6.58 -3.54
C PRO A 77 -1.68 7.23 -4.86
N GLN A 78 -2.60 7.38 -5.82
CA GLN A 78 -2.30 8.23 -6.97
C GLN A 78 -1.96 9.60 -6.39
N LYS A 79 -0.72 10.06 -6.58
CA LYS A 79 -0.36 11.44 -6.25
C LYS A 79 -1.35 12.30 -7.02
N GLU A 80 -2.32 12.88 -6.33
CA GLU A 80 -2.99 14.05 -6.88
C GLU A 80 -1.86 15.02 -7.23
N GLU A 81 -1.75 15.32 -8.51
CA GLU A 81 -0.82 16.27 -9.09
C GLU A 81 -1.21 17.67 -8.57
N TYR A 82 -0.99 17.93 -7.28
CA TYR A 82 -1.47 19.11 -6.56
C TYR A 82 -0.63 20.36 -6.84
N MET A 83 -0.05 20.49 -8.04
CA MET A 83 0.85 21.59 -8.40
C MET A 83 0.61 22.20 -9.77
N LEU A 84 -0.65 22.44 -10.17
CA LEU A 84 -0.93 23.24 -11.37
C LEU A 84 -1.87 24.44 -11.18
N ASP A 85 -2.54 24.60 -10.03
CA ASP A 85 -3.51 25.71 -9.83
C ASP A 85 -3.06 26.84 -8.89
N LEU A 86 -1.82 26.82 -8.37
CA LEU A 86 -1.33 27.90 -7.48
C LEU A 86 -0.85 29.17 -8.23
N PHE A 87 -0.89 29.22 -9.56
CA PHE A 87 -0.43 30.38 -10.34
C PHE A 87 -1.49 31.07 -11.22
N ARG A 88 -2.80 30.76 -11.07
CA ARG A 88 -3.81 31.35 -11.96
C ARG A 88 -4.41 32.69 -11.51
N ASN A 89 -4.06 33.20 -10.33
CA ASN A 89 -4.54 34.50 -9.86
C ASN A 89 -3.43 35.31 -9.17
N ARG A 90 -2.46 35.80 -9.96
CA ARG A 90 -1.82 37.07 -9.62
C ARG A 90 -2.78 38.16 -10.10
N PRO A 91 -3.52 38.86 -9.22
CA PRO A 91 -4.16 40.09 -9.65
C PRO A 91 -3.06 41.05 -10.09
N GLU A 92 -3.22 41.62 -11.28
CA GLU A 92 -2.42 42.74 -11.78
C GLU A 92 -2.82 43.97 -10.94
N THR A 93 -2.44 44.00 -9.67
CA THR A 93 -2.63 45.19 -8.85
C THR A 93 -1.66 46.23 -9.36
N GLY A 94 -2.22 47.11 -10.20
CA GLY A 94 -1.63 48.37 -10.57
C GLY A 94 -1.13 49.10 -9.34
N VAL A 95 0.15 49.45 -9.37
CA VAL A 95 0.71 50.44 -8.47
C VAL A 95 1.48 51.44 -9.31
N ARG A 96 0.78 52.55 -9.56
CA ARG A 96 1.19 53.86 -10.08
C ARG A 96 1.47 53.99 -11.57
#